data_AF-A0A9Q9MPE6-F1
#
_entry.id   AF-A0A9Q9MPE6-F1
#
_cell.length_a   1.000
_cell.length_b   1.000
_cell.length_c   1.000
_cell.angle_alpha   90.00
_cell.angle_beta   90.00
_cell.angle_gamma   90.00
#
_symmetry.space_group_name_H-M   'P 1'
#
loop_
_entity.id
_entity.type
_entity.pdbx_description
1 polymer ?
#
loop_
_entity_poly.entity_id
_entity_poly.type
_entity_poly.pdbx_seq_one_letter_code
_entity_poly.pdbx_strand_id
1 'polypeptide(L)'
;MFNIPNLHLARKKQGEPWPLRFDGYSFDARCYHTLRCSIIFDRQQHSASDLDKPSGEPHKPNWKDDWTGSFGSTEEFEERGFPSTVDIYWTALDGVKRHTEIDLEAIFPGNVILHNVAREDVDEFFLVYGYSARGRHYADILLEVSDHTINVYMRARVLTKHLLNPEHDALKKVSRDELILAWTKTY
;
A
#
# COMPACT_ATOMS: atom_id res chain seq x y z
N MET A 1 -23.41 30.06 -1.16
CA MET A 1 -22.39 29.18 -1.77
C MET A 1 -21.86 28.29 -0.67
N PHE A 2 -22.32 27.05 -0.58
CA PHE A 2 -21.79 26.10 0.41
C PHE A 2 -20.40 25.67 -0.07
N ASN A 3 -19.38 26.02 0.69
CA ASN A 3 -18.01 25.59 0.45
C ASN A 3 -17.97 24.09 0.79
N ILE A 4 -18.13 23.23 -0.22
CA ILE A 4 -17.94 21.78 -0.04
C ILE A 4 -16.45 21.60 0.19
N PRO A 5 -15.99 21.20 1.39
CA PRO A 5 -14.59 20.92 1.60
C PRO A 5 -14.20 19.77 0.66
N ASN A 6 -13.08 19.92 -0.03
CA ASN A 6 -12.55 18.88 -0.90
C ASN A 6 -12.26 17.63 -0.04
N LEU A 7 -13.14 16.63 -0.09
CA LEU A 7 -13.08 15.44 0.77
C LEU A 7 -11.75 14.68 0.63
N HIS A 8 -11.09 14.81 -0.53
CA HIS A 8 -9.78 14.23 -0.81
C HIS A 8 -8.67 14.78 0.11
N LEU A 9 -8.84 15.97 0.69
CA LEU A 9 -7.93 16.59 1.66
C LEU A 9 -8.43 16.52 3.10
N ALA A 10 -9.55 15.84 3.37
CA ALA A 10 -10.04 15.66 4.73
C ALA A 10 -9.11 14.71 5.50
N ARG A 11 -8.00 15.27 6.00
CA ARG A 11 -7.07 14.59 6.90
C ARG A 11 -7.84 14.07 8.12
N LYS A 12 -7.42 12.91 8.62
CA LYS A 12 -7.95 12.26 9.83
C LYS A 12 -8.14 13.31 10.92
N LYS A 13 -9.38 13.51 11.38
CA LYS A 13 -9.61 14.25 12.62
C LYS A 13 -9.05 13.39 13.75
N GLN A 14 -8.25 14.00 14.63
CA GLN A 14 -7.73 13.31 15.80
C GLN A 14 -8.89 12.68 16.58
N GLY A 15 -8.87 11.35 16.76
CA GLY A 15 -9.94 10.61 17.43
C GLY A 15 -11.11 10.14 16.56
N GLU A 16 -11.04 10.17 15.23
CA GLU A 16 -11.96 9.42 14.36
C GLU A 16 -11.42 7.98 14.17
N PRO A 17 -11.94 6.96 14.89
CA PRO A 17 -11.39 5.61 14.85
C PRO A 17 -11.84 4.82 13.61
N TRP A 18 -12.74 5.38 12.79
CA TRP A 18 -13.34 4.69 11.66
C TRP A 18 -13.73 5.65 10.52
N PRO A 19 -13.48 5.32 9.23
CA PRO A 19 -12.73 4.15 8.75
C PRO A 19 -11.29 4.14 9.27
N LEU A 20 -10.66 2.96 9.33
CA LEU A 20 -9.24 2.87 9.65
C LEU A 20 -8.45 3.66 8.60
N ARG A 21 -7.54 4.52 9.06
CA ARG A 21 -6.66 5.30 8.20
C ARG A 21 -5.22 5.06 8.58
N PHE A 22 -4.34 4.97 7.60
CA PHE A 22 -2.91 4.85 7.85
C PHE A 22 -2.28 6.23 8.06
N ASP A 23 -1.36 6.27 9.00
CA ASP A 23 -0.61 7.46 9.41
C ASP A 23 0.84 7.38 8.92
N GLY A 24 1.24 6.24 8.36
CA GLY A 24 2.50 6.07 7.67
C GLY A 24 2.40 4.95 6.65
N TYR A 25 3.36 4.94 5.74
CA TYR A 25 3.41 3.92 4.70
C TYR A 25 4.83 3.45 4.46
N SER A 26 4.93 2.23 3.95
CA SER A 26 6.10 1.68 3.27
C SER A 26 5.73 1.40 1.82
N PHE A 27 6.71 1.45 0.93
CA PHE A 27 6.57 1.33 -0.50
C PHE A 27 7.61 0.33 -0.99
N ASP A 28 7.19 -0.53 -1.91
CA ASP A 28 8.07 -1.35 -2.73
C ASP A 28 7.42 -1.54 -4.10
N ALA A 29 8.26 -1.76 -5.11
CA ALA A 29 7.79 -1.94 -6.46
C ALA A 29 8.53 -3.08 -7.17
N ARG A 30 7.84 -3.78 -8.06
CA ARG A 30 8.41 -4.89 -8.84
C ARG A 30 7.96 -4.82 -10.29
N CYS A 31 8.83 -5.27 -11.17
CA CYS A 31 8.51 -5.43 -12.58
C CYS A 31 8.54 -6.91 -12.95
N TYR A 32 7.58 -7.34 -13.76
CA TYR A 32 7.50 -8.68 -14.34
C TYR A 32 7.11 -8.56 -15.80
N HIS A 33 7.49 -9.51 -16.64
CA HIS A 33 7.12 -9.48 -18.07
C HIS A 33 7.43 -8.14 -18.75
N THR A 34 8.55 -7.51 -18.41
CA THR A 34 9.02 -6.29 -19.06
C THR A 34 10.39 -6.53 -19.67
N LEU A 35 10.69 -5.83 -20.77
CA LEU A 35 12.02 -5.80 -21.37
C LEU A 35 12.94 -4.80 -20.67
N ARG A 36 12.35 -3.72 -20.16
CA ARG A 36 12.98 -2.69 -19.31
C ARG A 36 11.93 -2.06 -18.41
N CYS A 37 12.31 -1.66 -17.21
CA CYS A 37 11.40 -1.05 -16.24
C CYS A 37 12.14 -0.10 -15.30
N SER A 38 11.62 1.11 -15.15
CA SER A 38 12.08 2.15 -14.24
C SER A 38 10.88 2.69 -13.47
N ILE A 39 10.90 2.51 -12.16
CA ILE A 39 9.86 2.98 -11.24
C ILE A 39 10.51 3.97 -10.28
N ILE A 40 10.14 5.25 -10.39
CA ILE A 40 10.72 6.33 -9.60
C ILE A 40 9.67 6.88 -8.65
N PHE A 41 10.01 6.93 -7.37
CA PHE A 41 9.15 7.51 -6.33
C PHE A 41 10.03 8.25 -5.32
N ASP A 42 9.65 9.47 -4.95
CA ASP A 42 10.49 10.40 -4.16
C ASP A 42 11.93 10.51 -4.69
N ARG A 43 12.08 10.58 -6.02
CA ARG A 43 13.37 10.63 -6.73
C ARG A 43 14.27 9.40 -6.52
N GLN A 44 13.73 8.30 -5.98
CA GLN A 44 14.44 7.04 -5.80
C GLN A 44 14.00 5.99 -6.82
N GLN A 45 14.95 5.20 -7.30
CA GLN A 45 14.70 4.12 -8.25
C GLN A 45 14.37 2.82 -7.50
N HIS A 46 13.18 2.25 -7.76
CA HIS A 46 12.67 1.05 -7.10
C HIS A 46 12.79 -0.24 -7.94
N SER A 47 13.17 -0.15 -9.22
CA SER A 47 13.36 -1.31 -10.11
C SER A 47 14.76 -1.34 -10.73
N ALA A 48 15.79 -1.03 -9.92
CA ALA A 48 17.16 -0.85 -10.42
C ALA A 48 17.72 -2.07 -11.17
N SER A 49 17.29 -3.29 -10.83
CA SER A 49 17.71 -4.50 -11.54
C SER A 49 17.19 -4.57 -12.97
N ASP A 50 16.10 -3.87 -13.29
CA ASP A 50 15.33 -4.09 -14.52
C ASP A 50 15.48 -2.92 -15.51
N LEU A 51 16.41 -2.00 -15.25
CA LEU A 51 16.68 -0.85 -16.12
C LEU A 51 17.22 -1.27 -17.49
N ASP A 52 18.08 -2.29 -17.49
CA ASP A 52 18.88 -2.67 -18.66
C ASP A 52 18.74 -4.14 -19.05
N LYS A 53 17.86 -4.90 -18.38
CA LYS A 53 17.58 -6.29 -18.70
C LYS A 53 16.09 -6.62 -18.51
N PRO A 54 15.58 -7.64 -19.20
CA PRO A 54 14.23 -8.12 -18.97
C PRO A 54 14.03 -8.58 -17.52
N SER A 55 12.88 -8.24 -16.94
CA SER A 55 12.53 -8.57 -15.56
C SER A 55 12.15 -10.05 -15.38
N GLY A 56 11.64 -10.69 -16.44
CA GLY A 56 11.23 -12.09 -16.44
C GLY A 56 9.94 -12.36 -15.65
N GLU A 57 9.71 -13.64 -15.37
CA GLU A 57 8.60 -14.14 -14.55
C GLU A 57 8.94 -14.02 -13.05
N PRO A 58 7.94 -13.95 -12.16
CA PRO A 58 8.17 -14.07 -10.73
C PRO A 58 8.89 -15.37 -10.35
N HIS A 59 9.84 -15.29 -9.40
CA HIS A 59 10.67 -16.44 -9.00
C HIS A 59 9.89 -17.61 -8.38
N LYS A 60 8.69 -17.35 -7.84
CA LYS A 60 7.80 -18.38 -7.25
C LYS A 60 6.34 -17.96 -7.46
N PRO A 61 5.39 -18.91 -7.59
CA PRO A 61 3.97 -18.59 -7.82
C PRO A 61 3.36 -17.70 -6.73
N ASN A 62 3.78 -17.89 -5.48
CA ASN A 62 3.24 -17.21 -4.31
C ASN A 62 4.12 -16.06 -3.81
N TRP A 63 4.85 -15.40 -4.72
CA TRP A 63 5.77 -14.31 -4.38
C TRP A 63 5.12 -13.09 -3.70
N LYS A 64 3.80 -12.95 -3.83
CA LYS A 64 3.02 -11.88 -3.21
C LYS A 64 2.77 -12.12 -1.72
N ASP A 65 2.86 -13.36 -1.24
CA ASP A 65 2.53 -13.73 0.14
C ASP A 65 3.41 -13.00 1.17
N ASP A 66 4.69 -12.86 0.86
CA ASP A 66 5.73 -12.23 1.70
C ASP A 66 6.17 -10.85 1.19
N TRP A 67 5.42 -10.26 0.26
CA TRP A 67 5.75 -8.94 -0.28
C TRP A 67 5.38 -7.82 0.70
N THR A 68 6.39 -7.04 1.09
CA THR A 68 6.30 -5.89 2.00
C THR A 68 7.10 -4.71 1.46
N GLY A 69 6.77 -3.50 1.93
CA GLY A 69 7.48 -2.27 1.58
C GLY A 69 8.78 -2.12 2.36
N SER A 70 9.73 -1.35 1.83
CA SER A 70 10.98 -1.02 2.54
C SER A 70 11.34 0.47 2.54
N PHE A 71 10.72 1.26 1.66
CA PHE A 71 10.91 2.70 1.57
C PHE A 71 9.67 3.44 2.05
N GLY A 72 9.79 4.42 2.95
CA GLY A 72 8.62 5.22 3.29
C GLY A 72 8.81 6.12 4.49
N SER A 73 7.71 6.71 4.95
CA SER A 73 7.71 7.71 6.02
C SER A 73 6.46 7.60 6.87
N THR A 74 6.55 8.14 8.08
CA THR A 74 5.42 8.33 8.99
C THR A 74 5.25 9.82 9.27
N GLU A 75 6.22 10.45 9.93
CA GLU A 75 6.10 11.83 10.38
C GLU A 75 5.90 12.82 9.22
N GLU A 76 6.69 12.71 8.15
CA GLU A 76 6.54 13.58 6.99
C GLU A 76 5.24 13.29 6.22
N PHE A 77 4.79 12.03 6.23
CA PHE A 77 3.54 11.63 5.58
C PHE A 77 2.33 12.21 6.30
N GLU A 78 2.29 12.17 7.64
CA GLU A 78 1.23 12.82 8.44
C GLU A 78 1.13 14.33 8.13
N GLU A 79 2.28 14.98 7.90
CA GLU A 79 2.34 16.43 7.63
C GLU A 79 2.02 16.80 6.18
N ARG A 80 2.46 16.01 5.20
CA ARG A 80 2.53 16.43 3.79
C ARG A 80 1.85 15.48 2.80
N GLY A 81 1.45 14.28 3.23
CA GLY A 81 0.95 13.23 2.34
C GLY A 81 2.09 12.54 1.58
N PHE A 82 1.76 11.89 0.46
CA PHE A 82 2.79 11.26 -0.37
C PHE A 82 3.76 12.31 -0.95
N PRO A 83 5.07 12.01 -1.01
CA PRO A 83 6.10 12.99 -1.41
C PRO A 83 6.07 13.34 -2.91
N SER A 84 5.55 12.45 -3.77
CA SER A 84 5.44 12.65 -5.22
C SER A 84 4.42 11.68 -5.82
N THR A 85 4.15 11.80 -7.12
CA THR A 85 3.64 10.70 -7.94
C THR A 85 4.70 9.59 -8.07
N VAL A 86 4.27 8.41 -8.50
CA VAL A 86 5.18 7.35 -8.96
C VAL A 86 5.33 7.47 -10.47
N ASP A 87 6.53 7.79 -10.94
CA ASP A 87 6.83 7.90 -12.36
C ASP A 87 7.31 6.55 -12.90
N ILE A 88 6.63 6.03 -13.92
CA ILE A 88 6.86 4.68 -14.42
C ILE A 88 7.18 4.74 -15.90
N TYR A 89 8.37 4.26 -16.25
CA TYR A 89 8.82 4.07 -17.63
C TYR A 89 9.07 2.58 -17.83
N TRP A 90 8.43 1.98 -18.82
CA TRP A 90 8.64 0.56 -19.10
C TRP A 90 8.52 0.22 -20.57
N THR A 91 9.13 -0.89 -20.95
CA THR A 91 8.97 -1.50 -22.26
C THR A 91 8.34 -2.87 -22.03
N ALA A 92 7.11 -3.05 -22.49
CA ALA A 92 6.38 -4.31 -22.36
C ALA A 92 6.96 -5.38 -23.32
N LEU A 93 6.42 -6.60 -23.31
CA LEU A 93 6.93 -7.67 -24.17
C LEU A 93 6.72 -7.40 -25.67
N ASP A 94 5.79 -6.51 -26.01
CA ASP A 94 5.59 -6.02 -27.38
C ASP A 94 6.70 -5.07 -27.89
N GLY A 95 7.65 -4.70 -27.04
CA GLY A 95 8.75 -3.80 -27.39
C GLY A 95 8.39 -2.31 -27.39
N VAL A 96 7.14 -1.94 -27.08
CA VAL A 96 6.69 -0.55 -27.08
C VAL A 96 7.03 0.10 -25.74
N LYS A 97 7.70 1.26 -25.82
CA LYS A 97 8.01 2.11 -24.66
C LYS A 97 6.78 2.85 -24.19
N ARG A 98 6.53 2.84 -22.89
CA ARG A 98 5.40 3.47 -22.22
C ARG A 98 5.88 4.34 -21.06
N HIS A 99 5.07 5.33 -20.74
CA HIS A 99 5.25 6.22 -19.61
C HIS A 99 3.89 6.53 -18.97
N THR A 100 3.83 6.53 -17.65
CA THR A 100 2.69 7.03 -16.89
C THR A 100 3.15 7.50 -15.52
N GLU A 101 2.36 8.40 -14.93
CA GLU A 101 2.50 8.81 -13.55
C GLU A 101 1.32 8.24 -12.76
N ILE A 102 1.56 7.75 -11.55
CA ILE A 102 0.53 7.24 -10.64
C ILE A 102 0.45 8.14 -9.42
N ASP A 103 -0.74 8.71 -9.19
CA ASP A 103 -1.05 9.50 -8.00
C ASP A 103 -1.60 8.59 -6.89
N LEU A 104 -0.80 8.37 -5.85
CA LEU A 104 -1.19 7.53 -4.70
C LEU A 104 -2.27 8.20 -3.83
N GLU A 105 -2.35 9.54 -3.79
CA GLU A 105 -3.43 10.24 -3.08
C GLU A 105 -4.79 9.99 -3.76
N ALA A 106 -4.79 9.88 -5.09
CA ALA A 106 -5.99 9.55 -5.85
C ALA A 106 -6.43 8.09 -5.66
N ILE A 107 -5.48 7.16 -5.49
CA ILE A 107 -5.77 5.74 -5.23
C ILE A 107 -6.25 5.51 -3.79
N PHE A 108 -5.68 6.25 -2.81
CA PHE A 108 -5.98 6.09 -1.40
C PHE A 108 -6.60 7.36 -0.80
N PRO A 109 -7.81 7.76 -1.22
CA PRO A 109 -8.40 9.01 -0.77
C PRO A 109 -8.59 9.03 0.75
N GLY A 110 -7.95 10.01 1.40
CA GLY A 110 -7.99 10.15 2.86
C GLY A 110 -7.24 9.04 3.61
N ASN A 111 -6.34 8.33 2.95
CA ASN A 111 -5.47 7.31 3.55
C ASN A 111 -6.25 6.16 4.19
N VAL A 112 -7.39 5.77 3.62
CA VAL A 112 -8.20 4.66 4.15
C VAL A 112 -7.46 3.34 3.99
N ILE A 113 -7.37 2.58 5.08
CA ILE A 113 -6.85 1.22 5.07
C ILE A 113 -7.88 0.29 4.44
N LEU A 114 -7.46 -0.45 3.42
CA LEU A 114 -8.23 -1.53 2.81
C LEU A 114 -8.06 -2.79 3.66
N HIS A 115 -9.17 -3.38 4.11
CA HIS A 115 -9.18 -4.62 4.89
C HIS A 115 -10.56 -5.31 4.82
N ASN A 116 -10.59 -6.61 5.16
CA ASN A 116 -11.82 -7.43 5.16
C ASN A 116 -12.39 -7.69 6.58
N VAL A 117 -11.90 -6.97 7.59
CA VAL A 117 -12.34 -7.10 8.99
C VAL A 117 -13.58 -6.22 9.24
N ALA A 118 -14.66 -6.81 9.75
CA ALA A 118 -15.84 -6.05 10.17
C ALA A 118 -15.49 -5.09 11.31
N ARG A 119 -16.12 -3.90 11.35
CA ARG A 119 -15.79 -2.84 12.32
C ARG A 119 -15.89 -3.35 13.76
N GLU A 120 -16.95 -4.07 14.06
CA GLU A 120 -17.26 -4.66 15.35
C GLU A 120 -16.24 -5.71 15.80
N ASP A 121 -15.46 -6.27 14.87
CA ASP A 121 -14.46 -7.30 15.14
C ASP A 121 -13.03 -6.74 15.26
N VAL A 122 -12.82 -5.46 14.95
CA VAL A 122 -11.54 -4.80 15.20
C VAL A 122 -11.31 -4.67 16.70
N ASP A 123 -10.08 -4.95 17.13
CA ASP A 123 -9.69 -4.80 18.52
C ASP A 123 -9.74 -3.33 18.99
N GLU A 124 -10.36 -3.06 20.13
CA GLU A 124 -10.53 -1.69 20.66
C GLU A 124 -9.20 -1.02 20.98
N PHE A 125 -8.22 -1.77 21.50
CA PHE A 125 -6.88 -1.22 21.76
C PHE A 125 -6.20 -0.86 20.44
N PHE A 126 -6.28 -1.74 19.44
CA PHE A 126 -5.75 -1.46 18.11
C PHE A 126 -6.42 -0.24 17.47
N LEU A 127 -7.75 -0.08 17.55
CA LEU A 127 -8.46 1.09 17.01
C LEU A 127 -7.91 2.43 17.52
N VAL A 128 -7.44 2.47 18.76
CA VAL A 128 -6.97 3.71 19.41
C VAL A 128 -5.45 3.85 19.32
N TYR A 129 -4.71 2.77 19.53
CA TYR A 129 -3.27 2.80 19.74
C TYR A 129 -2.46 2.18 18.58
N GLY A 130 -3.12 1.58 17.61
CA GLY A 130 -2.48 0.82 16.54
C GLY A 130 -1.68 -0.38 17.05
N TYR A 131 -0.96 -1.05 16.15
CA TYR A 131 -0.21 -2.26 16.50
C TYR A 131 1.00 -1.98 17.41
N SER A 132 1.61 -0.80 17.30
CA SER A 132 2.81 -0.41 18.03
C SER A 132 2.53 0.35 19.35
N ALA A 133 1.26 0.46 19.74
CA ALA A 133 0.81 1.22 20.90
C ALA A 133 1.14 2.74 20.85
N ARG A 134 1.30 3.30 19.64
CA ARG A 134 1.68 4.72 19.41
C ARG A 134 0.56 5.58 18.80
N GLY A 135 -0.65 5.04 18.66
CA GLY A 135 -1.77 5.72 18.01
C GLY A 135 -1.63 5.86 16.50
N ARG A 136 -0.81 5.00 15.88
CA ARG A 136 -0.50 5.03 14.44
C ARG A 136 -0.77 3.70 13.77
N HIS A 137 -1.35 3.76 12.57
CA HIS A 137 -1.51 2.62 11.68
C HIS A 137 -0.61 2.77 10.46
N TYR A 138 -0.22 1.63 9.89
CA TYR A 138 0.77 1.59 8.83
C TYR A 138 0.27 0.70 7.68
N ALA A 139 0.58 1.09 6.45
CA ALA A 139 0.24 0.34 5.25
C ALA A 139 1.46 0.14 4.37
N ASP A 140 1.68 -1.08 3.88
CA ASP A 140 2.54 -1.32 2.73
C ASP A 140 1.75 -1.01 1.46
N ILE A 141 2.28 -0.11 0.64
CA ILE A 141 1.80 0.25 -0.69
C ILE A 141 2.71 -0.42 -1.71
N LEU A 142 2.18 -1.35 -2.48
CA LEU A 142 2.98 -2.28 -3.27
C LEU A 142 2.60 -2.16 -4.75
N LEU A 143 3.57 -1.85 -5.61
CA LEU A 143 3.32 -1.56 -7.02
C LEU A 143 3.94 -2.61 -7.93
N GLU A 144 3.14 -3.18 -8.83
CA GLU A 144 3.58 -4.18 -9.80
C GLU A 144 3.35 -3.63 -11.21
N VAL A 145 4.41 -3.60 -12.01
CA VAL A 145 4.30 -3.43 -13.48
C VAL A 145 4.47 -4.81 -14.10
N SER A 146 3.44 -5.29 -14.79
CA SER A 146 3.45 -6.58 -15.46
C SER A 146 2.94 -6.48 -16.89
N ASP A 147 3.86 -6.57 -17.86
CA ASP A 147 3.57 -6.40 -19.29
C ASP A 147 2.82 -5.08 -19.59
N HIS A 148 1.53 -5.13 -19.93
CA HIS A 148 0.69 -3.95 -20.16
C HIS A 148 -0.03 -3.43 -18.92
N THR A 149 0.05 -4.14 -17.79
CA THR A 149 -0.78 -3.87 -16.62
C THR A 149 0.03 -3.32 -15.47
N ILE A 150 -0.49 -2.29 -14.81
CA ILE A 150 0.03 -1.78 -13.55
C ILE A 150 -0.99 -2.08 -12.47
N ASN A 151 -0.54 -2.71 -11.39
CA ASN A 151 -1.34 -3.01 -10.21
C ASN A 151 -0.76 -2.28 -9.00
N VAL A 152 -1.63 -1.67 -8.20
CA VAL A 152 -1.28 -1.11 -6.90
C VAL A 152 -2.07 -1.88 -5.84
N TYR A 153 -1.34 -2.42 -4.88
CA TYR A 153 -1.89 -3.18 -3.76
C TYR A 153 -1.65 -2.43 -2.46
N MET A 154 -2.49 -2.75 -1.48
CA MET A 154 -2.27 -2.40 -0.08
C MET A 154 -2.17 -3.67 0.74
N ARG A 155 -1.22 -3.69 1.67
CA ARG A 155 -1.20 -4.62 2.79
C ARG A 155 -1.16 -3.82 4.08
N ALA A 156 -2.07 -4.10 4.99
CA ALA A 156 -2.10 -3.40 6.27
C ALA A 156 -2.56 -4.36 7.37
N ARG A 157 -1.85 -4.34 8.48
CA ARG A 157 -2.16 -5.20 9.60
C ARG A 157 -3.35 -4.66 10.39
N VAL A 158 -4.40 -5.46 10.54
CA VAL A 158 -5.58 -5.17 11.36
C VAL A 158 -5.73 -6.23 12.44
N LEU A 159 -5.61 -5.82 13.70
CA LEU A 159 -5.81 -6.70 14.84
C LEU A 159 -7.30 -6.86 15.13
N THR A 160 -7.74 -8.11 15.32
CA THR A 160 -9.14 -8.41 15.67
C THR A 160 -9.27 -8.68 17.17
N LYS A 161 -10.48 -8.58 17.71
CA LYS A 161 -10.78 -8.95 19.10
C LYS A 161 -10.74 -10.46 19.38
N HIS A 162 -10.71 -11.27 18.31
CA HIS A 162 -10.78 -12.74 18.40
C HIS A 162 -9.42 -13.33 18.80
N LEU A 163 -9.43 -14.31 19.69
CA LEU A 163 -8.21 -15.04 20.08
C LEU A 163 -7.83 -16.06 19.02
N LEU A 164 -6.52 -16.22 18.79
CA LEU A 164 -5.97 -17.19 17.85
C LEU A 164 -6.23 -18.62 18.31
N ASN A 165 -5.98 -18.90 19.58
CA ASN A 165 -6.27 -20.18 20.22
C ASN A 165 -6.67 -19.92 21.68
N PRO A 166 -7.97 -19.79 21.99
CA PRO A 166 -8.43 -19.48 23.34
C PRO A 166 -7.96 -20.46 24.41
N GLU A 167 -7.76 -21.73 24.05
CA GLU A 167 -7.42 -22.79 25.00
C GLU A 167 -5.94 -22.82 25.36
N HIS A 168 -5.06 -22.46 24.42
CA HIS A 168 -3.60 -22.60 24.59
C HIS A 168 -2.85 -21.27 24.53
N ASP A 169 -3.49 -20.20 24.05
CA ASP A 169 -2.85 -18.91 23.80
C ASP A 169 -3.84 -17.75 24.03
N ALA A 170 -4.28 -17.63 25.27
CA ALA A 170 -5.32 -16.67 25.69
C ALA A 170 -4.91 -15.19 25.55
N LEU A 171 -3.68 -14.89 25.14
CA LEU A 171 -3.17 -13.53 24.94
C LEU A 171 -2.93 -13.20 23.46
N LYS A 172 -2.86 -14.18 22.56
CA LYS A 172 -2.67 -13.91 21.13
C LYS A 172 -4.00 -13.73 20.42
N LYS A 173 -4.13 -12.58 19.80
CA LYS A 173 -5.27 -12.23 18.95
C LYS A 173 -4.99 -12.55 17.49
N VAL A 174 -6.04 -12.85 16.74
CA VAL A 174 -5.97 -12.99 15.29
C VAL A 174 -5.69 -11.62 14.68
N SER A 175 -4.69 -11.58 13.81
CA SER A 175 -4.34 -10.42 12.99
C SER A 175 -4.57 -10.77 11.53
N ARG A 176 -5.09 -9.81 10.75
CA ARG A 176 -5.34 -9.94 9.32
C ARG A 176 -4.50 -8.91 8.59
N ASP A 177 -3.83 -9.33 7.53
CA ASP A 177 -2.93 -8.49 6.74
C ASP A 177 -2.90 -8.95 5.28
N GLU A 178 -4.06 -9.26 4.71
CA GLU A 178 -4.15 -9.65 3.30
C GLU A 178 -3.62 -8.57 2.38
N LEU A 179 -3.04 -9.00 1.25
CA LEU A 179 -2.74 -8.13 0.13
C LEU A 179 -4.01 -7.87 -0.67
N ILE A 180 -4.46 -6.62 -0.71
CA ILE A 180 -5.68 -6.20 -1.41
C ILE A 180 -5.31 -5.37 -2.63
N LEU A 181 -5.85 -5.71 -3.80
CA LEU A 181 -5.70 -4.91 -5.01
C LEU A 181 -6.52 -3.62 -4.86
N ALA A 182 -5.82 -2.48 -4.77
CA ALA A 182 -6.43 -1.18 -4.61
C ALA A 182 -6.78 -0.55 -5.96
N TRP A 183 -5.93 -0.76 -6.96
CA TRP A 183 -6.09 -0.17 -8.28
C TRP A 183 -5.38 -1.01 -9.34
N THR A 184 -5.95 -1.05 -10.54
CA THR A 184 -5.35 -1.72 -11.70
C THR A 184 -5.68 -0.97 -12.98
N LYS A 185 -4.74 -0.97 -13.93
CA LYS A 185 -4.97 -0.44 -15.28
C LYS A 185 -4.06 -1.13 -16.30
N THR A 186 -4.64 -1.41 -17.46
CA THR A 186 -3.92 -1.94 -18.63
C THR A 186 -3.76 -0.83 -19.68
N TYR A 187 -2.58 -0.80 -20.35
CA TYR A 187 -2.14 0.27 -21.26
C TYR A 187 -1.83 -0.22 -22.68
#